data_AF-A0A8H4V6X2-F1
#
_entry.id   AF-A0A8H4V6X2-F1
#
_cell.length_a   1.000
_cell.length_b   1.000
_cell.length_c   1.000
_cell.angle_alpha   90.00
_cell.angle_beta   90.00
_cell.angle_gamma   90.00
#
_symmetry.space_group_name_H-M   'P 1'
#
loop_
_entity.id
_entity.type
_entity.pdbx_description
1 polymer ?
#
loop_
_entity_poly.entity_id
_entity_poly.type
_entity_poly.pdbx_seq_one_letter_code
_entity_poly.pdbx_strand_id
1 'polypeptide(L)'
;MAPHEYHYADSSDEESEKFDHSFEKRQIAWQFGCIVSLIQPNLVLKQGAKVRPAEMRAMRLVQEHTPDIPIPRIRASEFRFEKNGIPCTLPAYIAPPTALLLATLY
;
A
#
# COMPACT_ATOMS: atom_id res chain seq x y z
N MET A 1 7.10 22.60 28.65
CA MET A 1 6.26 21.81 27.73
C MET A 1 7.13 20.67 27.25
N ALA A 2 6.97 19.48 27.85
CA ALA A 2 7.85 18.33 27.59
C ALA A 2 7.48 17.67 26.23
N PRO A 3 8.46 17.12 25.49
CA PRO A 3 8.16 16.43 24.24
C PRO A 3 7.39 15.13 24.52
N HIS A 4 6.29 14.94 23.79
CA HIS A 4 5.54 13.68 23.81
C HIS A 4 6.40 12.58 23.17
N GLU A 5 6.93 11.69 24.00
CA GLU A 5 7.50 10.41 23.55
C GLU A 5 6.39 9.58 22.90
N TYR A 6 6.54 9.32 21.61
CA TYR A 6 5.70 8.36 20.89
C TYR A 6 6.20 6.96 21.23
N HIS A 7 5.49 6.28 22.14
CA HIS A 7 5.65 4.83 22.31
C HIS A 7 5.02 4.13 21.10
N TYR A 8 5.86 3.58 20.22
CA TYR A 8 5.40 2.58 19.27
C TYR A 8 5.04 1.32 20.07
N ALA A 9 3.75 1.00 20.09
CA ALA A 9 3.26 -0.25 20.66
C ALA A 9 3.91 -1.41 19.89
N ASP A 10 4.77 -2.13 20.60
CA ASP A 10 5.26 -3.45 20.25
C ASP A 10 4.07 -4.42 20.33
N SER A 11 3.35 -4.56 19.23
CA SER A 11 2.37 -5.64 19.04
C SER A 11 2.98 -6.67 18.09
N SER A 12 3.81 -7.53 18.69
CA SER A 12 4.14 -8.86 18.21
C SER A 12 2.85 -9.66 18.00
N ASP A 13 2.45 -9.81 16.73
CA ASP A 13 1.71 -10.97 16.25
C ASP A 13 2.37 -11.44 14.94
N GLU A 14 2.64 -12.73 14.92
CA GLU A 14 3.52 -13.48 14.04
C GLU A 14 3.13 -13.46 12.54
N GLU A 15 4.05 -13.96 11.71
CA GLU A 15 4.05 -14.02 10.24
C GLU A 15 4.59 -12.76 9.53
N SER A 16 5.82 -12.34 9.90
CA SER A 16 6.70 -11.80 8.86
C SER A 16 7.15 -12.97 8.00
N GLU A 17 6.36 -13.33 6.98
CA GLU A 17 6.87 -14.16 5.88
C GLU A 17 8.19 -13.52 5.43
N LYS A 18 9.30 -14.21 5.71
CA LYS A 18 10.65 -13.69 5.45
C LYS A 18 10.69 -13.28 3.98
N PHE A 19 11.09 -12.05 3.72
CA PHE A 19 11.06 -11.54 2.36
C PHE A 19 11.97 -12.39 1.46
N ASP A 20 11.35 -13.11 0.52
CA ASP A 20 12.08 -13.94 -0.42
C ASP A 20 12.75 -13.06 -1.48
N HIS A 21 14.05 -12.82 -1.31
CA HIS A 21 14.86 -12.04 -2.25
C HIS A 21 15.07 -12.76 -3.59
N SER A 22 14.76 -14.05 -3.68
CA SER A 22 14.84 -14.84 -4.92
C SER A 22 13.53 -14.81 -5.73
N PHE A 23 12.44 -14.31 -5.13
CA PHE A 23 11.16 -14.22 -5.82
C PHE A 23 11.22 -13.18 -6.94
N GLU A 24 10.94 -13.61 -8.16
CA GLU A 24 10.89 -12.71 -9.31
C GLU A 24 9.58 -11.90 -9.29
N LYS A 25 9.72 -10.58 -9.11
CA LYS A 25 8.60 -9.64 -9.20
C LYS A 25 7.96 -9.73 -10.60
N ARG A 26 6.67 -10.00 -10.64
CA ARG A 26 5.90 -10.04 -11.90
C ARG A 26 4.74 -9.03 -11.88
N GLN A 27 4.54 -8.34 -13.00
CA GLN A 27 3.37 -7.48 -13.16
C GLN A 27 2.13 -8.35 -13.46
N ILE A 28 1.06 -8.17 -12.70
CA ILE A 28 -0.16 -8.98 -12.81
C ILE A 28 -1.35 -8.20 -13.37
N ALA A 29 -1.32 -6.87 -13.32
CA ALA A 29 -2.35 -6.05 -13.93
C ALA A 29 -1.86 -4.65 -14.32
N TRP A 30 -2.55 -4.07 -15.29
CA TRP A 30 -2.52 -2.65 -15.61
C TRP A 30 -3.84 -2.01 -15.16
N GLN A 31 -3.75 -0.95 -14.38
CA GLN A 31 -4.88 -0.08 -14.07
C GLN A 31 -4.49 1.34 -14.50
N PHE A 32 -5.43 2.15 -14.97
CA PHE A 32 -5.09 3.46 -15.53
C PHE A 32 -4.33 4.33 -14.52
N GLY A 33 -3.04 4.60 -14.78
CA GLY A 33 -2.15 5.34 -13.88
C GLY A 33 -1.60 4.56 -12.67
N CYS A 34 -1.73 3.22 -12.66
CA CYS A 34 -1.22 2.32 -11.64
C CYS A 34 -0.68 1.01 -12.23
N ILE A 35 0.39 0.49 -11.63
CA ILE A 35 0.91 -0.85 -11.88
C ILE A 35 0.63 -1.71 -10.66
N VAL A 36 0.15 -2.93 -10.90
CA VAL A 36 -0.04 -3.94 -9.86
C VAL A 36 0.95 -5.07 -10.10
N SER A 37 1.81 -5.35 -9.13
CA SER A 37 2.83 -6.39 -9.20
C SER A 37 2.67 -7.38 -8.05
N LEU A 38 2.88 -8.66 -8.33
CA LEU A 38 3.10 -9.68 -7.32
C LEU A 38 4.59 -9.67 -6.96
N ILE A 39 4.91 -9.45 -5.69
CA ILE A 39 6.29 -9.33 -5.20
C ILE A 39 6.71 -10.47 -4.26
N GLN A 40 5.74 -11.28 -3.82
CA GLN A 40 5.89 -12.59 -3.17
C GLN A 40 4.63 -13.41 -3.49
N PRO A 41 4.58 -14.74 -3.22
CA PRO A 41 3.41 -15.56 -3.53
C PRO A 41 2.08 -14.96 -3.08
N ASN A 42 2.06 -14.36 -1.88
CA ASN A 42 0.86 -13.79 -1.27
C ASN A 42 0.90 -12.27 -1.14
N LEU A 43 1.91 -11.58 -1.69
CA LEU A 43 2.11 -10.14 -1.48
C LEU A 43 2.01 -9.35 -2.78
N VAL A 44 1.02 -8.47 -2.85
CA VAL A 44 0.78 -7.57 -3.97
C VAL A 44 1.25 -6.16 -3.63
N LEU A 45 1.97 -5.56 -4.56
CA LEU A 45 2.33 -4.15 -4.56
C LEU A 45 1.54 -3.41 -5.64
N LYS A 46 0.73 -2.43 -5.22
CA LYS A 46 0.11 -1.47 -6.14
C LYS A 46 0.82 -0.13 -6.04
N GLN A 47 1.28 0.38 -7.19
CA GLN A 47 2.06 1.63 -7.26
C GLN A 47 1.68 2.51 -8.44
N GLY A 48 1.66 3.83 -8.24
CA GLY A 48 1.47 4.82 -9.31
C GLY A 48 0.64 6.05 -8.91
N ALA A 49 0.53 7.01 -9.82
CA ALA A 49 -0.08 8.32 -9.58
C ALA A 49 -1.59 8.28 -9.26
N LYS A 50 -2.25 7.14 -9.50
CA LYS A 50 -3.68 6.95 -9.24
C LYS A 50 -3.97 6.05 -8.02
N VAL A 51 -2.96 5.64 -7.24
CA VAL A 51 -3.20 4.97 -5.95
C VAL A 51 -3.63 6.04 -4.93
N ARG A 52 -4.83 5.89 -4.35
CA ARG A 52 -5.44 6.93 -3.51
C ARG A 52 -5.56 6.47 -2.06
N PRO A 53 -5.37 7.37 -1.07
CA PRO A 53 -5.68 7.06 0.33
C PRO A 53 -7.13 6.59 0.56
N ALA A 54 -8.06 7.02 -0.30
CA ALA A 54 -9.45 6.60 -0.24
C ALA A 54 -9.62 5.09 -0.48
N GLU A 55 -8.80 4.47 -1.35
CA GLU A 55 -8.83 3.03 -1.59
C GLU A 55 -8.45 2.25 -0.33
N MET A 56 -7.35 2.64 0.33
CA MET A 56 -6.93 2.07 1.61
C MET A 56 -8.01 2.25 2.69
N ARG A 57 -8.63 3.44 2.78
CA ARG A 57 -9.71 3.68 3.76
C ARG A 57 -10.93 2.81 3.50
N ALA A 58 -11.33 2.65 2.24
CA ALA A 58 -12.44 1.78 1.88
C ALA A 58 -12.16 0.32 2.30
N MET A 59 -10.95 -0.18 2.06
CA MET A 59 -10.57 -1.53 2.48
C MET A 59 -10.59 -1.69 4.01
N ARG A 60 -10.13 -0.69 4.77
CA ARG A 60 -10.23 -0.72 6.25
C ARG A 60 -11.68 -0.74 6.72
N LEU A 61 -12.55 0.06 6.12
CA LEU A 61 -13.98 0.07 6.47
C LEU A 61 -14.67 -1.26 6.16
N VAL A 62 -14.33 -1.88 5.02
CA VAL A 62 -14.86 -3.21 4.68
C VAL A 62 -14.37 -4.26 5.68
N GLN A 63 -13.09 -4.22 6.08
CA GLN A 63 -12.53 -5.10 7.12
C GLN A 63 -13.24 -4.92 8.46
N GLU A 64 -13.57 -3.68 8.84
CA GLU A 64 -14.20 -3.35 10.11
C GLU A 64 -15.68 -3.77 10.16
N HIS A 65 -16.43 -3.54 9.07
CA HIS A 65 -17.89 -3.71 9.08
C HIS A 65 -18.37 -5.01 8.41
N THR A 66 -17.50 -5.67 7.65
CA THR A 66 -17.82 -6.88 6.86
C THR A 66 -16.61 -7.84 6.86
N PRO A 67 -16.20 -8.34 8.04
CA PRO A 67 -14.99 -9.16 8.18
C PRO A 67 -15.07 -10.49 7.42
N ASP A 68 -16.27 -10.99 7.13
CA ASP A 68 -16.49 -12.24 6.39
C ASP A 68 -16.20 -12.10 4.89
N ILE A 69 -16.06 -10.88 4.36
CA ILE A 69 -15.73 -10.66 2.96
C ILE A 69 -14.21 -10.75 2.80
N PRO A 70 -13.68 -11.70 2.01
CA PRO A 70 -12.25 -11.79 1.78
C PRO A 70 -11.77 -10.59 0.97
N ILE A 71 -11.09 -9.66 1.65
CA ILE A 71 -10.44 -8.51 1.02
C ILE A 71 -8.96 -8.43 1.38
N PRO A 72 -8.09 -7.93 0.49
CA PRO A 72 -6.66 -7.90 0.77
C PRO A 72 -6.35 -7.13 2.07
N ARG A 73 -5.48 -7.69 2.92
CA ARG A 73 -5.04 -7.04 4.16
C ARG A 73 -3.91 -6.06 3.88
N ILE A 74 -4.09 -4.78 4.19
CA ILE A 74 -3.05 -3.77 3.99
C ILE A 74 -1.94 -3.96 5.02
N ARG A 75 -0.73 -4.26 4.55
CA ARG A 75 0.48 -4.42 5.37
C ARG A 75 1.22 -3.10 5.55
N ALA A 76 1.31 -2.31 4.49
CA ALA A 76 1.96 -1.00 4.52
C ALA A 76 1.39 -0.09 3.45
N SER A 77 1.48 1.22 3.70
CA SER A 77 1.10 2.25 2.75
C SER A 77 1.99 3.47 2.87
N GLU A 78 2.43 4.01 1.74
CA GLU A 78 3.11 5.31 1.68
C GLU A 78 2.38 6.17 0.65
N PHE A 79 2.13 7.44 0.96
CA PHE A 79 1.53 8.40 0.03
C PHE A 79 2.37 9.67 0.06
N ARG A 80 3.07 9.96 -1.05
CA ARG A 80 3.79 11.23 -1.22
C ARG A 80 2.92 12.20 -2.00
N PHE A 81 2.65 13.34 -1.39
CA PHE A 81 2.04 14.50 -2.04
C PHE A 81 3.11 15.57 -2.15
N GLU A 82 3.24 16.20 -3.32
CA GLU A 82 4.02 17.43 -3.41
C GLU A 82 3.37 18.48 -2.48
N LYS A 83 4.21 19.28 -1.81
CA LYS A 83 3.78 20.43 -1.01
C LYS A 83 2.78 21.22 -1.84
N ASN A 84 1.53 21.33 -1.35
CA ASN A 84 0.38 22.10 -1.85
C ASN A 84 -0.90 21.28 -2.05
N GLY A 85 -0.90 19.97 -1.78
CA GLY A 85 -2.15 19.18 -1.72
C GLY A 85 -2.83 18.95 -3.08
N ILE A 86 -2.17 19.33 -4.18
CA ILE A 86 -2.63 19.10 -5.54
C ILE A 86 -2.10 17.73 -5.99
N PRO A 87 -2.96 16.76 -6.33
CA PRO A 87 -2.48 15.50 -6.89
C PRO A 87 -1.80 15.77 -8.24
N CYS A 88 -0.56 15.30 -8.42
CA CYS A 88 0.21 15.50 -9.65
C CYS A 88 -0.62 15.08 -10.89
N THR A 89 -1.13 16.06 -11.63
CA THR A 89 -1.54 15.92 -13.02
C THR A 89 -0.39 16.43 -13.88
N LEU A 90 0.76 15.78 -13.80
CA LEU A 90 1.85 15.99 -14.75
C LEU A 90 1.84 14.84 -15.76
N PRO A 91 2.20 15.12 -17.03
CA PRO A 91 2.26 14.11 -18.08
C PRO A 91 3.18 12.98 -17.63
N ALA A 92 2.79 11.75 -17.95
CA ALA A 92 3.17 10.49 -17.32
C ALA A 92 4.67 10.07 -17.41
N TYR A 93 5.63 10.99 -17.40
CA TYR A 93 7.03 10.66 -17.71
C TYR A 93 8.11 11.29 -16.82
N ILE A 94 7.81 12.23 -15.91
CA ILE A 94 8.87 12.85 -15.09
C ILE A 94 8.37 13.11 -13.67
N ALA A 95 9.03 12.47 -12.69
CA ALA A 95 8.88 12.54 -11.22
C ALA A 95 7.74 11.71 -10.57
N PRO A 96 8.05 10.82 -9.59
CA PRO A 96 7.07 9.90 -9.03
C PRO A 96 6.35 10.48 -7.81
N PRO A 97 5.01 10.58 -7.82
CA PRO A 97 4.23 10.37 -6.61
C PRO A 97 4.08 8.85 -6.43
N THR A 98 5.06 8.21 -5.80
CA THR A 98 5.01 6.79 -5.44
C THR A 98 4.07 6.62 -4.25
N ALA A 99 2.79 6.43 -4.54
CA ALA A 99 1.91 5.82 -3.56
C ALA A 99 2.09 4.30 -3.63
N LEU A 100 2.45 3.67 -2.51
CA LEU A 100 2.67 2.23 -2.39
C LEU A 100 1.55 1.66 -1.54
N LEU A 101 0.90 0.59 -2.02
CA LEU A 101 -0.03 -0.20 -1.22
C LEU A 101 0.44 -1.65 -1.26
N LEU A 102 0.85 -2.15 -0.09
CA LEU A 102 1.25 -3.53 0.11
C LEU A 102 0.07 -4.28 0.72
N ALA A 103 -0.40 -5.32 0.04
CA ALA A 103 -1.53 -6.11 0.51
C ALA A 103 -1.27 -7.61 0.39
N THR A 104 -1.71 -8.36 1.40
CA THR A 104 -1.66 -9.82 1.38
C THR A 104 -2.95 -10.40 0.79
N LEU A 105 -2.82 -11.38 -0.11
CA LEU A 105 -3.92 -12.22 -0.60
C LEU A 105 -4.03 -13.48 0.27
N TYR A 106 -5.27 -13.94 0.51
CA TYR A 106 -5.55 -15.17 1.26
C TYR A 106 -5.29 -16.43 0.43
#